data_AF-A0A2P2E5J5-F1
#
_entry.id   AF-A0A2P2E5J5-F1
#
_cell.length_a   1.000
_cell.length_b   1.000
_cell.length_c   1.000
_cell.angle_alpha   90.00
_cell.angle_beta   90.00
_cell.angle_gamma   90.00
#
_symmetry.space_group_name_H-M   'P 1'
#
loop_
_entity.id
_entity.type
_entity.pdbx_description
1 polymer ?
#
loop_
_entity_poly.entity_id
_entity_poly.type
_entity_poly.pdbx_seq_one_letter_code
_entity_poly.pdbx_strand_id
1 'polypeptide(L)' 'MGMPWKENQIVDLRLEFVMASFEKGINFTQLCAEYGISTKCGYKWKERFLCEGKAGLLDKK' A
#
# COMPACT_ATOMS: atom_id res chain seq x y z
N MET A 1 -14.79 -24.38 7.24
CA MET A 1 -14.03 -23.89 6.07
C MET A 1 -13.48 -22.51 6.42
N GLY A 2 -12.19 -22.42 6.71
CA GLY A 2 -11.54 -21.16 7.11
C GLY A 2 -11.44 -20.23 5.91
N MET A 3 -12.10 -19.09 5.99
CA MET A 3 -12.08 -18.03 5.00
C MET A 3 -10.65 -17.48 4.79
N PRO A 4 -9.95 -17.77 3.68
CA PRO A 4 -8.59 -17.29 3.42
C PRO A 4 -8.61 -15.89 2.78
N TRP A 5 -9.52 -15.01 3.21
CA TRP A 5 -9.81 -13.75 2.49
C TRP A 5 -9.25 -12.49 3.17
N LYS A 6 -8.64 -12.57 4.37
CA LYS A 6 -8.17 -11.36 5.07
C LYS A 6 -6.80 -10.86 4.61
N GLU A 7 -5.91 -11.74 4.18
CA GLU A 7 -4.56 -11.33 3.80
C GLU A 7 -4.53 -10.69 2.41
N ASN A 8 -5.27 -11.26 1.46
CA ASN A 8 -5.31 -10.76 0.08
C ASN A 8 -5.88 -9.34 -0.03
N GLN A 9 -6.87 -8.99 0.80
CA GLN A 9 -7.45 -7.64 0.82
C GLN A 9 -6.44 -6.58 1.26
N ILE A 10 -5.59 -6.88 2.24
CA ILE A 10 -4.60 -5.90 2.75
C ILE A 10 -3.56 -5.58 1.68
N VAL A 11 -3.10 -6.58 0.95
CA VAL A 11 -2.08 -6.43 -0.11
C VAL A 11 -2.65 -5.65 -1.29
N ASP A 12 -3.90 -5.89 -1.63
CA ASP A 12 -4.60 -5.17 -2.69
C ASP A 12 -4.86 -3.70 -2.31
N LEU A 13 -5.28 -3.43 -1.06
CA LEU A 13 -5.42 -2.06 -0.54
C LEU A 13 -4.09 -1.29 -0.53
N ARG A 14 -3.00 -1.96 -0.16
CA ARG A 14 -1.63 -1.39 -0.22
C ARG A 14 -1.22 -1.09 -1.65
N LEU A 15 -1.58 -1.96 -2.59
CA LEU A 15 -1.32 -1.75 -4.01
C LEU A 15 -2.08 -0.52 -4.52
N GLU A 16 -3.38 -0.46 -4.27
CA GLU A 16 -4.22 0.67 -4.67
C GLU A 16 -3.68 1.97 -4.10
N PHE A 17 -3.31 1.97 -2.81
CA PHE A 17 -2.66 3.11 -2.19
C PHE A 17 -1.39 3.53 -2.93
N VAL A 18 -0.50 2.59 -3.23
CA VAL A 18 0.75 2.91 -3.94
C VAL A 18 0.47 3.39 -5.36
N MET A 19 -0.46 2.78 -6.10
CA MET A 19 -0.86 3.20 -7.45
C MET A 19 -1.48 4.60 -7.44
N ALA A 20 -2.39 4.89 -6.51
CA ALA A 20 -2.95 6.22 -6.30
C ALA A 20 -1.85 7.24 -5.93
N SER A 21 -0.81 6.82 -5.21
CA SER A 21 0.34 7.67 -4.89
C SER A 21 1.28 7.98 -6.07
N PHE A 22 1.13 7.27 -7.19
CA PHE A 22 1.81 7.55 -8.46
C PHE A 22 0.97 8.45 -9.38
N GLU A 23 -0.32 8.62 -9.10
CA GLU A 23 -1.19 9.48 -9.89
C GLU A 23 -0.78 10.96 -9.72
N LYS A 24 -0.54 11.64 -10.84
CA LYS A 24 -0.16 13.05 -10.86
C LYS A 24 -1.33 13.91 -10.41
N GLY A 25 -1.26 14.44 -9.19
CA GLY A 25 -2.26 15.35 -8.62
C GLY A 25 -2.75 14.93 -7.23
N ILE A 26 -2.50 13.69 -6.82
CA ILE A 26 -2.81 13.22 -5.47
C ILE A 26 -1.74 13.70 -4.48
N ASN A 27 -2.18 14.36 -3.41
CA ASN A 27 -1.31 14.70 -2.29
C ASN A 27 -1.08 13.45 -1.45
N PHE A 28 0.17 12.98 -1.41
CA PHE A 28 0.56 11.81 -0.62
C PHE A 28 0.11 11.89 0.85
N THR A 29 0.19 13.10 1.43
CA THR A 29 -0.25 13.36 2.81
C THR A 29 -1.76 13.21 2.99
N GLN A 30 -2.57 13.68 2.02
CA GLN A 30 -4.02 13.51 2.07
C GLN A 30 -4.41 12.05 1.86
N LEU A 31 -3.78 11.38 0.90
CA LEU A 31 -3.99 9.94 0.66
C LEU A 31 -3.65 9.12 1.91
N CYS A 32 -2.54 9.43 2.58
CA CYS A 32 -2.21 8.79 3.85
C CYS A 32 -3.26 9.03 4.94
N ALA A 33 -3.80 10.25 5.04
CA ALA A 33 -4.86 10.56 6.00
C ALA A 33 -6.17 9.82 5.68
N GLU A 34 -6.52 9.70 4.40
CA GLU A 34 -7.71 9.00 3.91
C GLU A 34 -7.63 7.49 4.16
N TYR A 35 -6.45 6.89 3.98
CA TYR A 35 -6.18 5.49 4.28
C TYR A 35 -5.83 5.23 5.75
N GLY A 36 -5.75 6.27 6.59
CA GLY A 36 -5.41 6.16 8.01
C GLY A 36 -3.98 5.65 8.28
N ILE A 37 -3.07 5.79 7.32
CA ILE A 37 -1.67 5.37 7.47
C ILE A 37 -0.75 6.58 7.67
N SER A 38 0.39 6.35 8.34
CA SER A 38 1.41 7.39 8.43
C SER A 38 2.11 7.61 7.10
N THR A 39 2.40 8.87 6.77
CA THR A 39 3.19 9.28 5.60
C THR A 39 4.53 8.53 5.50
N LYS A 40 5.22 8.33 6.64
CA LYS A 40 6.44 7.52 6.71
C LYS A 40 6.23 6.08 6.23
N CYS A 41 5.12 5.44 6.61
CA CYS A 41 4.78 4.08 6.17
C CYS A 41 4.49 4.07 4.67
N GLY A 42 3.73 5.05 4.17
CA GLY A 42 3.46 5.18 2.75
C GLY A 42 4.74 5.31 1.92
N TYR A 43 5.67 6.20 2.30
CA TYR A 43 6.95 6.35 1.58
C TYR A 43 7.72 5.03 1.53
N LYS A 44 7.76 4.31 2.65
CA LYS A 44 8.41 3.00 2.76
C LYS A 44 7.76 1.96 1.84
N TRP A 45 6.43 1.99 1.72
CA TRP A 45 5.69 1.13 0.78
C TRP A 45 5.97 1.48 -0.67
N LYS A 46 6.03 2.78 -1.01
CA LYS A 46 6.37 3.23 -2.36
C LYS A 46 7.79 2.81 -2.75
N GLU A 47 8.75 2.96 -1.85
CA GLU A 47 10.14 2.52 -2.06
C GLU A 47 10.24 1.00 -2.21
N ARG A 48 9.58 0.24 -1.33
CA ARG A 48 9.51 -1.23 -1.46
C ARG A 48 8.82 -1.68 -2.73
N PHE A 49 7.78 -0.98 -3.16
CA PHE A 49 7.11 -1.26 -4.42
C PHE A 49 8.00 -0.93 -5.63
N LEU A 50 8.81 0.12 -5.56
CA LEU A 50 9.80 0.41 -6.62
C LEU A 50 10.91 -0.65 -6.69
N CYS A 51 11.29 -1.23 -5.56
CA CYS A 51 12.37 -2.23 -5.48
C CYS A 51 11.88 -3.66 -5.80
N GLU A 52 10.75 -4.07 -5.23
CA GLU A 52 10.24 -5.45 -5.25
C GLU A 52 8.82 -5.57 -5.86
N GLY A 53 8.20 -4.46 -6.28
CA GLY A 53 6.85 -4.45 -6.83
C GLY A 53 5.78 -4.88 -5.83
N LYS A 54 4.76 -5.62 -6.30
CA LYS A 54 3.72 -6.23 -5.45
C LYS A 54 4.31 -7.08 -4.31
N ALA A 55 5.47 -7.70 -4.53
CA ALA A 55 6.11 -8.56 -3.54
C ALA A 55 6.61 -7.80 -2.30
N GLY A 56 7.02 -6.53 -2.45
CA GLY A 56 7.44 -5.69 -1.32
C GLY A 56 6.29 -5.21 -0.43
N LEU A 57 5.04 -5.32 -0.89
CA LEU A 57 3.82 -4.97 -0.15
C LEU A 57 3.20 -6.16 0.58
N LEU A 58 3.55 -7.38 0.17
CA LEU A 58 3.21 -8.61 0.88
C LEU A 58 3.95 -8.61 2.22
N ASP A 59 3.20 -8.75 3.31
CA ASP A 59 3.80 -9.02 4.62
C ASP A 59 4.40 -10.43 4.54
N LYS A 60 5.72 -10.54 4.40
CA LYS A 60 6.40 -11.83 4.57
C LYS A 60 6.28 -12.20 6.04
N LYS A 61 5.27 -13.01 6.36
CA LYS A 61 5.23 -13.78 7.61
C LYS A 61 6.16 -14.98 7.53
#